data_AF-A0ABD4THY0-F1
#
_entry.id   AF-A0ABD4THY0-F1
#
_cell.length_a   1.000
_cell.length_b   1.000
_cell.length_c   1.000
_cell.angle_alpha   90.00
_cell.angle_beta   90.00
_cell.angle_gamma   90.00
#
_symmetry.space_group_name_H-M   'P 1'
#
loop_
_entity.id
_entity.type
_entity.pdbx_description
1 polymer ?
#
loop_
_entity_poly.entity_id
_entity_poly.type
_entity_poly.pdbx_seq_one_letter_code
_entity_poly.pdbx_strand_id
1 'polypeptide(L)'
;MQRLEDLLAPLHEGVWEVVVPKSEVISPLSEKWVISRMNIPSPGTLASYRFGQYHLHETASEYRVHLDRYDPKEHPVLHLADDAPLVLMVIDTISALLIDSKKALVQNTPEVLSEQVKAWKLVTFCGIFMLLFGILILTEPFITFDSLTRVIIPVLFLALSYPFLRSAFVMRPFRLRSIGRFIIGLGIALLAISSFFSEPDELAGTFLFVLAIWTFTSAWISLKRVLRGKKAVPEGFYLRLVVGILSLTVAFMAVIAPEAIIAILMYILAGIALLIGLYLLAEGMALRKRMRAPSPL
;
A
#
# COMPACT_ATOMS: atom_id res chain seq x y z
N MET A 1 -26.72 -11.86 -27.43
CA MET A 1 -25.40 -12.40 -27.03
C MET A 1 -24.97 -11.63 -25.81
N GLN A 2 -24.82 -12.30 -24.67
CA GLN A 2 -24.50 -11.66 -23.41
C GLN A 2 -23.00 -11.31 -23.39
N ARG A 3 -22.70 -10.01 -23.37
CA ARG A 3 -21.31 -9.52 -23.28
C ARG A 3 -20.94 -9.37 -21.81
N LEU A 4 -19.63 -9.38 -21.53
CA LEU A 4 -19.15 -9.18 -20.16
C LEU A 4 -19.62 -7.83 -19.62
N GLU A 5 -19.58 -6.77 -20.44
CA GLU A 5 -19.97 -5.41 -20.05
C GLU A 5 -21.42 -5.30 -19.58
N ASP A 6 -22.30 -6.16 -20.11
CA ASP A 6 -23.73 -6.18 -19.75
C ASP A 6 -23.96 -6.73 -18.34
N LEU A 7 -22.96 -7.42 -17.77
CA LEU A 7 -22.99 -8.06 -16.46
C LEU A 7 -22.32 -7.22 -15.36
N LEU A 8 -21.77 -6.06 -15.70
CA LEU A 8 -21.00 -5.21 -14.78
C LEU A 8 -21.82 -4.14 -14.06
N ALA A 9 -23.13 -4.08 -14.32
CA ALA A 9 -24.03 -3.12 -13.66
C ALA A 9 -23.88 -3.09 -12.11
N PRO A 10 -23.72 -4.23 -11.41
CA PRO A 10 -23.56 -4.21 -9.94
C PRO A 10 -22.35 -3.41 -9.44
N LEU A 11 -21.29 -3.25 -10.25
CA LEU A 11 -20.13 -2.44 -9.87
C LEU A 11 -20.50 -0.96 -9.66
N HIS A 12 -21.50 -0.45 -10.37
CA HIS A 12 -22.00 0.93 -10.22
C HIS A 12 -22.99 1.08 -9.07
N GLU A 13 -23.45 -0.03 -8.50
CA GLU A 13 -24.34 -0.08 -7.34
C GLU A 13 -23.57 -0.25 -6.02
N GLY A 14 -22.23 -0.24 -6.07
CA GLY A 14 -21.36 -0.33 -4.90
C GLY A 14 -20.85 -1.73 -4.60
N VAL A 15 -21.04 -2.70 -5.50
CA VAL A 15 -20.37 -4.01 -5.40
C VAL A 15 -18.89 -3.84 -5.76
N TRP A 16 -18.00 -4.31 -4.88
CA TRP A 16 -16.56 -4.12 -5.04
C TRP A 16 -15.95 -4.90 -6.22
N GLU A 17 -16.36 -6.16 -6.38
CA GLU A 17 -15.90 -7.05 -7.45
C GLU A 17 -17.07 -7.91 -7.94
N VAL A 18 -17.23 -8.02 -9.26
CA VAL A 18 -18.18 -8.92 -9.92
C VAL A 18 -17.41 -10.09 -10.51
N VAL A 19 -17.81 -11.30 -10.13
CA VAL A 19 -17.25 -12.55 -10.65
C VAL A 19 -18.24 -13.13 -11.66
N VAL A 20 -17.80 -13.24 -12.91
CA VAL A 20 -18.61 -13.74 -14.02
C VAL A 20 -18.00 -15.04 -14.55
N PRO A 21 -18.69 -16.18 -14.44
CA PRO A 21 -18.27 -17.42 -15.07
C PRO A 21 -18.10 -17.25 -16.59
N LYS A 22 -17.04 -17.81 -17.18
CA LYS A 22 -16.82 -17.75 -18.63
C LYS A 22 -17.98 -18.35 -19.43
N SER A 23 -18.70 -19.31 -18.85
CA SER A 23 -19.91 -19.90 -19.44
C SER A 23 -21.06 -18.91 -19.64
N GLU A 24 -21.09 -17.81 -18.88
CA GLU A 24 -22.13 -16.77 -18.97
C GLU A 24 -21.79 -15.68 -20.01
N VAL A 25 -20.52 -15.62 -20.45
CA VAL A 25 -20.04 -14.67 -21.45
C VAL A 25 -20.03 -15.34 -22.83
N ILE A 26 -21.06 -15.05 -23.64
CA ILE A 26 -21.32 -15.74 -24.91
C ILE A 26 -20.49 -15.11 -26.06
N SER A 27 -19.99 -13.89 -25.89
CA SER A 27 -19.18 -13.19 -26.89
C SER A 27 -17.72 -13.01 -26.44
N PRO A 28 -16.75 -12.95 -27.37
CA PRO A 28 -15.39 -12.56 -27.03
C PRO A 28 -15.34 -11.17 -26.37
N LEU A 29 -14.29 -10.93 -25.59
CA LEU A 29 -14.02 -9.61 -25.01
C LEU A 29 -13.98 -8.55 -26.10
N SER A 30 -14.60 -7.40 -25.85
CA SER A 30 -14.60 -6.29 -26.81
C SER A 30 -13.19 -5.73 -27.02
N GLU A 31 -12.93 -5.13 -28.18
CA GLU A 31 -11.64 -4.49 -28.52
C GLU A 31 -11.28 -3.31 -27.59
N LYS A 32 -12.24 -2.86 -26.77
CA LYS A 32 -12.03 -1.81 -25.77
C LYS A 32 -11.19 -2.30 -24.59
N TRP A 33 -11.14 -3.61 -24.36
CA TRP A 33 -10.30 -4.23 -23.34
C TRP A 33 -8.85 -4.31 -23.82
N VAL A 34 -7.99 -3.52 -23.18
CA VAL A 34 -6.55 -3.49 -23.49
C VAL A 34 -5.81 -4.31 -22.44
N ILE A 35 -4.88 -5.17 -22.86
CA ILE A 35 -4.05 -5.95 -21.92
C ILE A 35 -3.23 -4.99 -21.02
N SER A 36 -3.29 -5.21 -19.71
CA SER A 36 -2.47 -4.52 -18.72
C SER A 36 -1.17 -5.29 -18.50
N ARG A 37 -0.03 -4.68 -18.87
CA ARG A 37 1.31 -5.30 -18.73
C ARG A 37 1.96 -5.07 -17.36
N MET A 38 1.43 -4.15 -16.57
CA MET A 38 1.85 -3.88 -15.19
C MET A 38 0.69 -4.25 -14.29
N ASN A 39 0.73 -5.44 -13.71
CA ASN A 39 -0.18 -5.81 -12.65
C ASN A 39 0.53 -6.72 -11.66
N ILE A 40 0.23 -6.58 -10.37
CA ILE A 40 0.66 -7.52 -9.34
C ILE A 40 -0.27 -8.72 -9.46
N PRO A 41 0.22 -9.92 -9.83
CA PRO A 41 -0.66 -11.02 -10.19
C PRO A 41 -1.42 -11.53 -8.97
N SER A 42 -2.75 -11.40 -9.00
CA SER A 42 -3.65 -12.12 -8.09
C SER A 42 -3.55 -13.63 -8.38
N PRO A 43 -3.53 -14.52 -7.36
CA PRO A 43 -3.33 -15.95 -7.57
C PRO A 43 -4.30 -16.55 -8.60
N GLY A 44 -3.78 -17.24 -9.62
CA GLY A 44 -4.59 -17.87 -10.67
C GLY A 44 -5.01 -16.96 -11.83
N THR A 45 -4.53 -15.72 -11.88
CA THR A 45 -4.77 -14.79 -13.01
C THR A 45 -3.90 -15.19 -14.21
N LEU A 46 -4.55 -15.48 -15.35
CA LEU A 46 -3.89 -15.77 -16.63
C LEU A 46 -3.54 -14.49 -17.39
N ALA A 47 -4.44 -13.51 -17.37
CA ALA A 47 -4.25 -12.22 -18.02
C ALA A 47 -5.03 -11.13 -17.29
N SER A 48 -4.58 -9.89 -17.42
CA SER A 48 -5.29 -8.71 -16.91
C SER A 48 -5.59 -7.76 -18.04
N TYR A 49 -6.80 -7.21 -18.04
CA TYR A 49 -7.27 -6.27 -19.04
C TYR A 49 -7.83 -5.02 -18.36
N ARG A 50 -7.81 -3.92 -19.09
CA ARG A 50 -8.32 -2.63 -18.65
C ARG A 50 -9.28 -2.06 -19.69
N PHE A 51 -10.33 -1.42 -19.21
CA PHE A 51 -11.26 -0.67 -20.04
C PHE A 51 -11.77 0.55 -19.24
N GLY A 52 -11.13 1.71 -19.41
CA GLY A 52 -11.43 2.89 -18.60
C GLY A 52 -11.13 2.64 -17.12
N GLN A 53 -12.15 2.78 -16.27
CA GLN A 53 -12.10 2.45 -14.85
C GLN A 53 -12.26 0.96 -14.55
N TYR A 54 -12.65 0.12 -15.52
CA TYR A 54 -12.77 -1.30 -15.26
C TYR A 54 -11.43 -1.99 -15.34
N HIS A 55 -11.19 -2.85 -14.36
CA HIS A 55 -10.04 -3.73 -14.32
C HIS A 55 -10.51 -5.18 -14.25
N LEU A 56 -10.10 -5.97 -15.23
CA LEU A 56 -10.51 -7.34 -15.43
C LEU A 56 -9.32 -8.26 -15.18
N HIS A 57 -9.52 -9.25 -14.32
CA HIS A 57 -8.64 -10.39 -14.15
C HIS A 57 -9.29 -11.62 -14.78
N GLU A 58 -8.64 -12.16 -15.81
CA GLU A 58 -9.04 -13.42 -16.43
C GLU A 58 -8.39 -14.59 -15.70
N THR A 59 -9.20 -15.56 -15.27
CA THR A 59 -8.74 -16.84 -14.74
C THR A 59 -9.11 -17.99 -15.69
N ALA A 60 -8.85 -19.23 -15.30
CA ALA A 60 -9.22 -20.40 -16.09
C ALA A 60 -10.74 -20.52 -16.32
N SER A 61 -11.56 -20.23 -15.31
CA SER A 61 -13.01 -20.48 -15.33
C SER A 61 -13.88 -19.22 -15.29
N GLU A 62 -13.33 -18.08 -14.87
CA GLU A 62 -14.11 -16.88 -14.56
C GLU A 62 -13.36 -15.58 -14.91
N TYR A 63 -14.14 -14.53 -15.13
CA TYR A 63 -13.71 -13.15 -15.23
C TYR A 63 -14.04 -12.43 -13.93
N ARG A 64 -13.04 -11.84 -13.29
CA ARG A 64 -13.21 -11.02 -12.08
C ARG A 64 -13.01 -9.57 -12.45
N VAL A 65 -14.03 -8.74 -12.27
CA VAL A 65 -13.98 -7.34 -12.66
C VAL A 65 -14.23 -6.46 -11.45
N HIS A 66 -13.37 -5.48 -11.23
CA HIS A 66 -13.58 -4.40 -10.28
C HIS A 66 -13.44 -3.03 -10.96
N LEU A 67 -13.82 -1.99 -10.22
CA LEU A 67 -13.86 -0.62 -10.71
C LEU A 67 -12.84 0.24 -9.96
N ASP A 68 -11.81 0.68 -10.67
CA ASP A 68 -10.81 1.62 -10.18
C ASP A 68 -11.42 3.02 -10.09
N ARG A 69 -11.10 3.74 -9.00
CA ARG A 69 -11.65 5.08 -8.76
C ARG A 69 -11.21 6.10 -9.80
N TYR A 70 -10.03 5.92 -10.36
CA TYR A 70 -9.48 6.74 -11.44
C TYR A 70 -9.01 5.83 -12.57
N ASP A 71 -9.20 6.25 -13.81
CA ASP A 71 -8.56 5.57 -14.94
C ASP A 71 -7.04 5.72 -14.78
N PRO A 72 -6.27 4.62 -14.59
CA PRO A 72 -4.83 4.68 -14.37
C PRO A 72 -4.08 5.29 -15.55
N LYS A 73 -4.68 5.32 -16.75
CA LYS A 73 -4.08 5.91 -17.95
C LYS A 73 -4.21 7.42 -17.97
N GLU A 74 -5.38 7.94 -17.61
CA GLU A 74 -5.66 9.39 -17.61
C GLU A 74 -5.14 10.06 -16.33
N HIS A 75 -5.14 9.33 -15.21
CA HIS A 75 -4.81 9.85 -13.88
C HIS A 75 -3.88 8.92 -13.07
N PRO A 76 -2.68 8.58 -13.58
CA PRO A 76 -1.78 7.60 -12.97
C PRO A 76 -1.35 7.95 -11.54
N VAL A 77 -1.18 9.24 -11.23
CA VAL A 77 -0.78 9.70 -9.89
C VAL A 77 -1.92 9.61 -8.89
N LEU A 78 -3.16 9.88 -9.31
CA LEU A 78 -4.34 9.78 -8.44
C LEU A 78 -4.71 8.31 -8.20
N HIS A 79 -4.53 7.45 -9.19
CA HIS A 79 -4.67 5.99 -9.06
C HIS A 79 -3.67 5.44 -8.02
N LEU A 80 -2.39 5.79 -8.12
CA LEU A 80 -1.36 5.39 -7.15
C LEU A 80 -1.61 5.93 -5.73
N ALA A 81 -2.19 7.13 -5.61
CA ALA A 81 -2.54 7.72 -4.32
C ALA A 81 -3.74 7.05 -3.65
N ASP A 82 -4.69 6.54 -4.44
CA ASP A 82 -5.87 5.81 -3.97
C ASP A 82 -5.53 4.33 -3.62
N ASP A 83 -4.59 3.72 -4.34
CA ASP A 83 -4.06 2.37 -4.07
C ASP A 83 -3.12 2.28 -2.87
N ALA A 84 -2.86 3.39 -2.19
CA ALA A 84 -1.94 3.44 -1.06
C ALA A 84 -2.67 3.38 0.30
N PRO A 85 -3.01 2.17 0.79
CA PRO A 85 -3.02 1.90 2.21
C PRO A 85 -1.87 0.94 2.51
N LEU A 86 -0.65 1.45 2.55
CA LEU A 86 0.57 0.68 2.81
C LEU A 86 0.44 -0.22 4.06
N VAL A 87 -0.37 0.20 5.04
CA VAL A 87 -0.70 -0.55 6.26
C VAL A 87 -1.62 -1.75 5.99
N LEU A 88 -2.66 -1.61 5.15
CA LEU A 88 -3.54 -2.73 4.79
C LEU A 88 -2.78 -3.76 3.96
N MET A 89 -1.90 -3.33 3.06
CA MET A 89 -1.07 -4.23 2.25
C MET A 89 -0.09 -5.06 3.11
N VAL A 90 0.49 -4.48 4.17
CA VAL A 90 1.33 -5.22 5.13
C VAL A 90 0.49 -6.21 5.94
N ILE A 91 -0.70 -5.82 6.39
CA ILE A 91 -1.64 -6.71 7.09
C ILE A 91 -2.08 -7.86 6.19
N ASP A 92 -2.37 -7.58 4.91
CA ASP A 92 -2.78 -8.58 3.92
C ASP A 92 -1.63 -9.53 3.57
N THR A 93 -0.39 -9.03 3.49
CA THR A 93 0.79 -9.87 3.26
C THR A 93 1.03 -10.82 4.42
N ILE A 94 0.93 -10.32 5.67
CA ILE A 94 1.04 -11.17 6.86
C ILE A 94 -0.13 -12.15 6.93
N SER A 95 -1.35 -11.71 6.60
CA SER A 95 -2.55 -12.55 6.58
C SER A 95 -2.45 -13.63 5.51
N ALA A 96 -1.88 -13.35 4.34
CA ALA A 96 -1.63 -14.32 3.28
C ALA A 96 -0.62 -15.38 3.72
N LEU A 97 0.49 -15.00 4.36
CA LEU A 97 1.45 -15.94 4.95
C LEU A 97 0.79 -16.84 6.02
N LEU A 98 -0.11 -16.27 6.83
CA LEU A 98 -0.89 -17.02 7.81
C LEU A 98 -1.91 -17.96 7.14
N ILE A 99 -2.55 -17.56 6.04
CA ILE A 99 -3.51 -18.40 5.29
C ILE A 99 -2.81 -19.57 4.59
N ASP A 100 -1.62 -19.36 4.03
CA ASP A 100 -0.83 -20.45 3.45
C ASP A 100 -0.43 -21.47 4.54
N SER A 101 -0.09 -21.00 5.74
CA SER A 101 0.12 -21.89 6.90
C SER A 101 -1.16 -22.63 7.34
N LYS A 102 -2.35 -22.04 7.13
CA LYS A 102 -3.65 -22.67 7.41
C LYS A 102 -4.01 -23.74 6.36
N LYS A 103 -3.61 -23.59 5.09
CA LYS A 103 -3.79 -24.62 4.05
C LYS A 103 -2.87 -25.82 4.25
N ALA A 104 -1.67 -25.60 4.78
CA ALA A 104 -0.75 -26.68 5.15
C ALA A 104 -1.30 -27.59 6.26
N LEU A 105 -2.29 -27.13 7.04
CA LEU A 105 -2.94 -27.84 8.15
C LEU A 105 -3.73 -29.09 7.72
N VAL A 106 -3.96 -29.28 6.40
CA VAL A 106 -4.72 -30.40 5.82
C VAL A 106 -3.80 -31.58 5.43
N GLN A 107 -2.48 -31.40 5.35
CA GLN A 107 -1.54 -32.46 4.99
C GLN A 107 -0.66 -32.85 6.20
N ASN A 108 -0.81 -34.08 6.68
CA ASN A 108 -0.03 -34.61 7.80
C ASN A 108 1.44 -34.85 7.39
N THR A 109 2.35 -34.00 7.88
CA THR A 109 3.81 -34.25 7.90
C THR A 109 4.43 -33.53 9.13
N PRO A 110 5.44 -34.10 9.82
CA PRO A 110 6.21 -33.42 10.87
C PRO A 110 6.88 -32.09 10.42
N GLU A 111 7.14 -31.94 9.12
CA GLU A 111 7.64 -30.69 8.53
C GLU A 111 6.64 -29.53 8.69
N VAL A 112 5.34 -29.78 8.51
CA VAL A 112 4.26 -28.80 8.67
C VAL A 112 4.19 -28.28 10.11
N LEU A 113 4.33 -29.17 11.10
CA LEU A 113 4.38 -28.77 12.51
C LEU A 113 5.60 -27.88 12.81
N SER A 114 6.75 -28.19 12.20
CA SER A 114 7.98 -27.39 12.36
C SER A 114 7.83 -25.99 11.77
N GLU A 115 7.16 -25.87 10.62
CA GLU A 115 6.86 -24.59 9.97
C GLU A 115 5.84 -23.79 10.78
N GLN A 116 4.82 -24.43 11.33
CA GLN A 116 3.84 -23.79 12.21
C GLN A 116 4.47 -23.24 13.49
N VAL A 117 5.41 -23.97 14.11
CA VAL A 117 6.17 -23.46 15.27
C VAL A 117 6.99 -22.23 14.89
N LYS A 118 7.64 -22.24 13.71
CA LYS A 118 8.40 -21.07 13.21
C LYS A 118 7.48 -19.88 12.95
N ALA A 119 6.35 -20.11 12.28
CA ALA A 119 5.35 -19.08 12.00
C ALA A 119 4.78 -18.48 13.31
N TRP A 120 4.43 -19.33 14.27
CA TRP A 120 3.97 -18.88 15.59
C TRP A 120 5.00 -18.02 16.31
N LYS A 121 6.27 -18.46 16.34
CA LYS A 121 7.37 -17.70 16.95
C LYS A 121 7.55 -16.35 16.25
N LEU A 122 7.56 -16.34 14.92
CA LEU A 122 7.72 -15.12 14.13
C LEU A 122 6.59 -14.13 14.39
N VAL A 123 5.33 -14.57 14.27
CA VAL A 123 4.16 -13.72 14.47
C VAL A 123 4.09 -13.18 15.89
N THR A 124 4.37 -14.02 16.90
CA THR A 124 4.41 -13.59 18.30
C THR A 124 5.55 -12.61 18.54
N PHE A 125 6.76 -12.88 18.01
CA PHE A 125 7.91 -11.99 18.13
C PHE A 125 7.66 -10.64 17.47
N CYS A 126 7.14 -10.63 16.23
CA CYS A 126 6.72 -9.41 15.53
C CYS A 126 5.65 -8.66 16.34
N GLY A 127 4.68 -9.36 16.92
CA GLY A 127 3.68 -8.75 17.80
C GLY A 127 4.30 -8.03 19.00
N ILE A 128 5.19 -8.71 19.74
CA ILE A 128 5.92 -8.11 20.88
C ILE A 128 6.76 -6.92 20.41
N PHE A 129 7.52 -7.07 19.32
CA PHE A 129 8.35 -6.01 18.78
C PHE A 129 7.51 -4.77 18.41
N MET A 130 6.38 -4.95 17.73
CA MET A 130 5.49 -3.85 17.35
C MET A 130 4.88 -3.15 18.56
N LEU A 131 4.57 -3.89 19.63
CA LEU A 131 4.12 -3.29 20.90
C LEU A 131 5.22 -2.45 21.54
N LEU A 132 6.43 -3.00 21.68
CA LEU A 132 7.56 -2.28 22.26
C LEU A 132 7.92 -1.04 21.44
N PHE A 133 7.90 -1.16 20.11
CA PHE A 133 8.13 -0.05 19.20
C PHE A 133 7.05 1.04 19.33
N GLY A 134 5.77 0.64 19.40
CA GLY A 134 4.67 1.57 19.65
C GLY A 134 4.80 2.29 21.00
N ILE A 135 5.18 1.58 22.06
CA ILE A 135 5.44 2.17 23.39
C ILE A 135 6.60 3.17 23.32
N LEU A 136 7.70 2.80 22.65
CA LEU A 136 8.86 3.68 22.47
C LEU A 136 8.46 5.00 21.79
N ILE A 137 7.63 4.93 20.74
CA ILE A 137 7.13 6.13 20.06
C ILE A 137 6.25 6.97 20.99
N LEU A 138 5.38 6.35 21.80
CA LEU A 138 4.53 7.10 22.74
C LEU A 138 5.35 7.82 23.81
N THR A 139 6.43 7.21 24.30
CA THR A 139 7.26 7.80 25.35
C THR A 139 8.24 8.84 24.81
N GLU A 140 8.82 8.59 23.63
CA GLU A 140 9.90 9.39 23.06
C GLU A 140 9.66 9.67 21.56
N PRO A 141 8.61 10.44 21.20
CA PRO A 141 8.18 10.60 19.81
C PRO A 141 9.23 11.32 18.95
N PHE A 142 9.87 12.36 19.47
CA PHE A 142 10.86 13.15 18.72
C PHE A 142 12.18 12.39 18.53
N ILE A 143 12.70 11.77 19.58
CA ILE A 143 13.91 10.94 19.49
C ILE A 143 13.70 9.79 18.51
N THR A 144 12.52 9.16 18.54
CA THR A 144 12.19 8.08 17.61
C THR A 144 12.05 8.60 16.18
N PHE A 145 11.39 9.75 15.97
CA PHE A 145 11.30 10.38 14.65
C PHE A 145 12.68 10.69 14.07
N ASP A 146 13.56 11.31 14.84
CA ASP A 146 14.93 11.63 14.42
C ASP A 146 15.73 10.38 14.08
N SER A 147 15.59 9.33 14.89
CA SER A 147 16.26 8.05 14.64
C SER A 147 15.75 7.40 13.36
N LEU A 148 14.44 7.45 13.12
CA LEU A 148 13.82 6.92 11.91
C LEU A 148 14.23 7.72 10.68
N THR A 149 14.20 9.04 10.71
CA THR A 149 14.55 9.88 9.54
C THR A 149 16.01 9.71 9.13
N ARG A 150 16.94 9.65 10.10
CA ARG A 150 18.37 9.40 9.87
C ARG A 150 18.68 8.06 9.20
N VAL A 151 17.79 7.07 9.33
CA VAL A 151 17.99 5.72 8.75
C VAL A 151 17.14 5.53 7.51
N ILE A 152 15.84 5.82 7.59
CA ILE A 152 14.87 5.54 6.54
C ILE A 152 15.11 6.41 5.32
N ILE A 153 15.34 7.72 5.47
CA ILE A 153 15.49 8.62 4.32
C ILE A 153 16.71 8.24 3.45
N PRO A 154 17.92 8.03 4.02
CA PRO A 154 19.05 7.58 3.22
C PRO A 154 18.83 6.22 2.57
N VAL A 155 18.24 5.26 3.30
CA VAL A 155 17.94 3.92 2.76
C VAL A 155 16.93 4.00 1.61
N LEU A 156 15.91 4.84 1.71
CA LEU A 156 14.94 5.08 0.64
C LEU A 156 15.62 5.67 -0.59
N PHE A 157 16.47 6.68 -0.45
CA PHE A 157 17.21 7.21 -1.60
C PHE A 157 18.16 6.18 -2.22
N LEU A 158 18.85 5.37 -1.41
CA LEU A 158 19.68 4.27 -1.93
C LEU A 158 18.82 3.25 -2.71
N ALA A 159 17.68 2.84 -2.16
CA ALA A 159 16.76 1.92 -2.81
C ALA A 159 16.19 2.50 -4.12
N LEU A 160 15.83 3.80 -4.13
CA LEU A 160 15.35 4.51 -5.32
C LEU A 160 16.44 4.66 -6.38
N SER A 161 17.72 4.78 -6.00
CA SER A 161 18.84 4.88 -6.94
C SER A 161 19.08 3.57 -7.70
N TYR A 162 18.84 2.44 -7.05
CA TYR A 162 19.15 1.10 -7.56
C TYR A 162 18.57 0.80 -8.94
N PRO A 163 17.26 0.98 -9.25
CA PRO A 163 16.72 0.67 -10.58
C PRO A 163 17.32 1.53 -11.69
N PHE A 164 17.68 2.78 -11.42
CA PHE A 164 18.32 3.66 -12.40
C PHE A 164 19.73 3.21 -12.70
N LEU A 165 20.54 2.95 -11.67
CA LEU A 165 21.89 2.43 -11.82
C LEU A 165 21.87 1.05 -12.49
N ARG A 166 21.02 0.14 -12.03
CA ARG A 166 20.90 -1.21 -12.58
C ARG A 166 20.54 -1.21 -14.06
N SER A 167 19.63 -0.33 -14.47
CA SER A 167 19.17 -0.22 -15.86
C SER A 167 20.08 0.62 -16.75
N ALA A 168 21.04 1.36 -16.15
CA ALA A 168 22.08 2.07 -16.89
C ALA A 168 23.15 1.12 -17.44
N PHE A 169 23.34 -0.07 -16.86
CA PHE A 169 24.34 -1.05 -17.30
C PHE A 169 23.71 -2.32 -17.90
N VAL A 170 24.26 -2.79 -19.02
CA VAL A 170 24.13 -4.18 -19.46
C VAL A 170 25.22 -4.97 -18.75
N MET A 171 24.88 -6.11 -18.12
CA MET A 171 25.88 -6.90 -17.37
C MET A 171 26.72 -7.81 -18.25
N ARG A 172 26.18 -8.25 -19.40
CA ARG A 172 26.86 -9.17 -20.32
C ARG A 172 26.53 -8.80 -21.78
N PRO A 173 27.50 -8.26 -22.54
CA PRO A 173 28.78 -7.72 -22.07
C PRO A 173 28.59 -6.53 -21.13
N PHE A 174 29.53 -6.29 -20.20
CA PHE A 174 29.46 -5.13 -19.31
C PHE A 174 29.60 -3.84 -20.14
N ARG A 175 28.51 -3.08 -20.27
CA ARG A 175 28.51 -1.86 -21.08
C ARG A 175 27.49 -0.86 -20.54
N LEU A 176 27.87 0.42 -20.57
CA LEU A 176 26.96 1.51 -20.26
C LEU A 176 25.92 1.63 -21.38
N ARG A 177 24.64 1.39 -21.03
CA ARG A 177 23.49 1.49 -21.94
C ARG A 177 22.96 2.92 -22.03
N SER A 178 22.91 3.63 -20.90
CA SER A 178 22.32 4.96 -20.81
C SER A 178 23.07 5.84 -19.80
N ILE A 179 23.77 6.84 -20.33
CA ILE A 179 24.44 7.86 -19.53
C ILE A 179 23.42 8.64 -18.69
N GLY A 180 22.26 8.99 -19.26
CA GLY A 180 21.22 9.73 -18.53
C GLY A 180 20.72 8.99 -17.29
N ARG A 181 20.43 7.69 -17.41
CA ARG A 181 20.01 6.87 -16.26
C ARG A 181 21.12 6.70 -15.23
N PHE A 182 22.37 6.60 -15.69
CA PHE A 182 23.51 6.56 -14.80
C PHE A 182 23.64 7.87 -14.00
N ILE A 183 23.56 9.02 -14.65
CA ILE A 183 23.64 10.34 -13.99
C ILE A 183 22.49 10.50 -12.98
N ILE A 184 21.26 10.16 -13.34
CA ILE A 184 20.11 10.23 -12.42
C ILE A 184 20.33 9.30 -11.23
N GLY A 185 20.68 8.03 -11.48
CA GLY A 185 20.92 7.06 -10.41
C GLY A 185 22.06 7.48 -9.49
N LEU A 186 23.16 7.99 -10.04
CA LEU A 186 24.29 8.51 -9.28
C LEU A 186 23.90 9.75 -8.47
N GLY A 187 23.14 10.68 -9.06
CA GLY A 187 22.63 11.86 -8.37
C GLY A 187 21.77 11.50 -7.17
N ILE A 188 20.84 10.54 -7.32
CA ILE A 188 20.01 10.05 -6.21
C ILE A 188 20.87 9.36 -5.15
N ALA A 189 21.88 8.57 -5.54
CA ALA A 189 22.79 7.94 -4.59
C ALA A 189 23.62 8.97 -3.81
N LEU A 190 24.06 10.04 -4.46
CA LEU A 190 24.75 11.15 -3.80
C LEU A 190 23.84 11.91 -2.84
N LEU A 191 22.55 12.11 -3.19
CA LEU A 191 21.56 12.64 -2.26
C LEU A 191 21.36 11.73 -1.04
N ALA A 192 21.37 10.41 -1.25
CA ALA A 192 21.32 9.45 -0.16
C ALA A 192 22.51 9.60 0.79
N ILE A 193 23.72 9.68 0.24
CA ILE A 193 24.95 9.90 1.02
C ILE A 193 24.87 11.24 1.75
N SER A 194 24.46 12.31 1.07
CA SER A 194 24.29 13.63 1.68
C SER A 194 23.30 13.59 2.85
N SER A 195 22.20 12.85 2.72
CA SER A 195 21.18 12.77 3.77
C SER A 195 21.64 12.07 5.05
N PHE A 196 22.73 11.27 5.02
CA PHE A 196 23.35 10.76 6.25
C PHE A 196 24.06 11.85 7.07
N PHE A 197 24.45 12.95 6.43
CA PHE A 197 25.16 14.06 7.06
C PHE A 197 24.26 15.26 7.35
N SER A 198 23.03 15.27 6.85
CA SER A 198 22.04 16.32 7.13
C SER A 198 21.57 16.27 8.58
N GLU A 199 21.27 17.45 9.13
CA GLU A 199 20.64 17.54 10.44
C GLU A 199 19.18 17.05 10.37
N PRO A 200 18.65 16.37 11.41
CA PRO A 200 17.26 15.89 11.42
C PRO A 200 16.25 16.99 11.14
N ASP A 201 16.50 18.21 11.64
CA ASP A 201 15.60 19.34 11.47
C ASP A 201 15.47 19.76 9.99
N GLU A 202 16.54 19.66 9.21
CA GLU A 202 16.51 19.95 7.77
C GLU A 202 15.70 18.89 7.01
N LEU A 203 15.89 17.62 7.36
CA LEU A 203 15.15 16.50 6.79
C LEU A 203 13.68 16.55 7.17
N ALA A 204 13.39 16.88 8.43
CA ALA A 204 12.06 17.09 8.97
C ALA A 204 11.35 18.26 8.26
N GLY A 205 12.03 19.39 8.10
CA GLY A 205 11.53 20.56 7.38
C GLY A 205 11.19 20.23 5.93
N THR A 206 12.06 19.48 5.23
CA THR A 206 11.80 19.03 3.85
C THR A 206 10.58 18.12 3.79
N PHE A 207 10.50 17.13 4.69
CA PHE A 207 9.36 16.22 4.78
C PHE A 207 8.05 16.97 5.06
N LEU A 208 8.04 17.86 6.05
CA LEU A 208 6.88 18.66 6.41
C LEU A 208 6.46 19.63 5.30
N PHE A 209 7.41 20.19 4.56
CA PHE A 209 7.11 21.03 3.41
C PHE A 209 6.39 20.25 2.30
N VAL A 210 6.88 19.05 1.97
CA VAL A 210 6.20 18.16 1.00
C VAL A 210 4.82 17.77 1.50
N LEU A 211 4.69 17.42 2.78
CA LEU A 211 3.42 17.10 3.42
C LEU A 211 2.45 18.30 3.38
N ALA A 212 2.92 19.51 3.64
CA ALA A 212 2.13 20.74 3.60
C ALA A 212 1.58 21.00 2.20
N ILE A 213 2.42 20.88 1.16
CA ILE A 213 1.96 21.03 -0.24
C ILE A 213 0.91 19.98 -0.60
N TRP A 214 1.15 18.72 -0.22
CA TRP A 214 0.24 17.61 -0.49
C TRP A 214 -1.13 17.82 0.18
N THR A 215 -1.12 18.12 1.48
CA THR A 215 -2.34 18.33 2.27
C THR A 215 -3.08 19.59 1.85
N PHE A 216 -2.36 20.66 1.48
CA PHE A 216 -2.96 21.87 0.91
C PHE A 216 -3.65 21.59 -0.43
N THR A 217 -3.01 20.84 -1.32
CA THR A 217 -3.59 20.48 -2.62
C THR A 217 -4.81 19.58 -2.44
N SER A 218 -4.74 18.62 -1.51
CA SER A 218 -5.87 17.76 -1.14
C SER A 218 -7.06 18.57 -0.60
N ALA A 219 -6.77 19.57 0.25
CA ALA A 219 -7.76 20.49 0.77
C ALA A 219 -8.40 21.32 -0.35
N TRP A 220 -7.58 21.93 -1.20
CA TRP A 220 -8.03 22.75 -2.33
C TRP A 220 -8.96 21.97 -3.26
N ILE A 221 -8.59 20.75 -3.66
CA ILE A 221 -9.41 19.91 -4.52
C ILE A 221 -10.74 19.56 -3.84
N SER A 222 -10.68 19.15 -2.56
CA SER A 222 -11.87 18.74 -1.82
C SER A 222 -12.85 19.90 -1.63
N LEU A 223 -12.35 21.06 -1.17
CA LEU A 223 -13.18 22.26 -0.95
C LEU A 223 -13.73 22.83 -2.26
N LYS A 224 -12.94 22.83 -3.35
CA LYS A 224 -13.42 23.25 -4.67
C LYS A 224 -14.59 22.39 -5.17
N ARG A 225 -14.58 21.08 -4.90
CA ARG A 225 -15.70 20.19 -5.24
C ARG A 225 -16.92 20.46 -4.37
N VAL A 226 -16.73 20.69 -3.07
CA VAL A 226 -17.80 21.07 -2.14
C VAL A 226 -18.48 22.39 -2.57
N LEU A 227 -17.70 23.38 -3.01
CA LEU A 227 -18.22 24.66 -3.53
C LEU A 227 -19.10 24.49 -4.78
N ARG A 228 -18.95 23.41 -5.55
CA ARG A 228 -19.80 23.08 -6.72
C ARG A 228 -21.13 22.43 -6.33
N GLY A 229 -21.38 22.22 -5.04
CA GLY A 229 -22.64 21.72 -4.49
C GLY A 229 -22.70 20.19 -4.37
N LYS A 230 -23.79 19.71 -3.74
CA LYS A 230 -23.97 18.30 -3.35
C LYS A 230 -23.86 17.30 -4.50
N LYS A 231 -24.26 17.68 -5.72
CA LYS A 231 -24.21 16.82 -6.92
C LYS A 231 -22.79 16.56 -7.41
N ALA A 232 -21.81 17.38 -7.01
CA ALA A 232 -20.41 17.24 -7.42
C ALA A 232 -19.60 16.33 -6.48
N VAL A 233 -20.23 15.76 -5.44
CA VAL A 233 -19.57 14.96 -4.41
C VAL A 233 -20.34 13.65 -4.17
N PRO A 234 -20.08 12.59 -4.97
CA PRO A 234 -20.80 11.31 -4.87
C PRO A 234 -20.56 10.60 -3.53
N GLU A 235 -19.43 10.84 -2.90
CA GLU A 235 -19.01 10.22 -1.63
C GLU A 235 -19.62 10.89 -0.39
N GLY A 236 -20.40 11.95 -0.57
CA GLY A 236 -21.02 12.71 0.52
C GLY A 236 -20.40 14.09 0.72
N PHE A 237 -21.25 15.11 0.64
CA PHE A 237 -20.88 16.52 0.77
C PHE A 237 -20.15 16.81 2.10
N TYR A 238 -20.71 16.33 3.22
CA TYR A 238 -20.15 16.60 4.55
C TYR A 238 -18.79 15.94 4.76
N LEU A 239 -18.62 14.71 4.27
CA LEU A 239 -17.34 14.00 4.36
C LEU A 239 -16.23 14.78 3.66
N ARG A 240 -16.45 15.22 2.41
CA ARG A 240 -15.45 16.01 1.68
C ARG A 240 -15.21 17.40 2.27
N LEU A 241 -16.23 18.02 2.84
CA LEU A 241 -16.06 19.29 3.55
C LEU A 241 -15.15 19.11 4.76
N VAL A 242 -15.40 18.10 5.60
CA VAL A 242 -14.59 17.79 6.78
C VAL A 242 -13.17 17.43 6.38
N VAL A 243 -12.98 16.55 5.40
CA VAL A 243 -11.64 16.20 4.89
C VAL A 243 -10.92 17.44 4.38
N GLY A 244 -11.60 18.28 3.59
CA GLY A 244 -11.01 19.52 3.06
C GLY A 244 -10.53 20.48 4.17
N ILE A 245 -11.36 20.69 5.20
CA ILE A 245 -11.01 21.55 6.35
C ILE A 245 -9.86 20.94 7.16
N LEU A 246 -9.92 19.64 7.46
CA LEU A 246 -8.87 18.96 8.22
C LEU A 246 -7.53 18.97 7.46
N SER A 247 -7.54 18.67 6.16
CA SER A 247 -6.33 18.75 5.33
C SER A 247 -5.75 20.16 5.29
N LEU A 248 -6.58 21.20 5.21
CA LEU A 248 -6.11 22.59 5.26
C LEU A 248 -5.49 22.93 6.62
N THR A 249 -6.12 22.46 7.69
CA THR A 249 -5.62 22.64 9.07
C THR A 249 -4.25 21.98 9.23
N VAL A 250 -4.09 20.74 8.76
CA VAL A 250 -2.80 20.04 8.79
C VAL A 250 -1.75 20.78 7.97
N ALA A 251 -2.09 21.26 6.78
CA ALA A 251 -1.15 22.02 5.93
C ALA A 251 -0.62 23.28 6.64
N PHE A 252 -1.52 24.03 7.29
CA PHE A 252 -1.17 25.26 8.01
C PHE A 252 -0.33 24.96 9.27
N MET A 253 -0.75 23.94 10.03
CA MET A 253 -0.05 23.50 11.24
C MET A 253 1.35 22.94 10.92
N ALA A 254 1.55 22.30 9.77
CA ALA A 254 2.85 21.80 9.35
C ALA A 254 3.88 22.92 9.16
N VAL A 255 3.43 24.15 8.87
CA VAL A 255 4.29 25.33 8.71
C VAL A 255 4.48 26.07 10.04
N ILE A 256 3.42 26.23 10.82
CA ILE A 256 3.44 27.10 12.02
C ILE A 256 3.86 26.35 13.28
N ALA A 257 3.49 25.08 13.40
CA ALA A 257 3.79 24.24 14.55
C ALA A 257 4.32 22.87 14.07
N PRO A 258 5.49 22.84 13.39
CA PRO A 258 6.04 21.63 12.79
C PRO A 258 6.24 20.51 13.82
N GLU A 259 6.72 20.84 15.02
CA GLU A 259 6.90 19.89 16.13
C GLU A 259 5.58 19.24 16.55
N ALA A 260 4.48 20.01 16.60
CA ALA A 260 3.17 19.48 16.95
C ALA A 260 2.66 18.49 15.88
N ILE A 261 2.89 18.79 14.59
CA ILE A 261 2.57 17.86 13.50
C ILE A 261 3.41 16.59 13.57
N ILE A 262 4.72 16.71 13.82
CA ILE A 262 5.59 15.54 14.02
C ILE A 262 5.06 14.69 15.17
N ALA A 263 4.77 15.29 16.34
CA ALA A 263 4.23 14.56 17.48
C ALA A 263 2.92 13.85 17.14
N ILE A 264 1.97 14.53 16.48
CA ILE A 264 0.70 13.94 16.06
C ILE A 264 0.93 12.75 15.12
N LEU A 265 1.79 12.89 14.11
CA LEU A 265 2.12 11.81 13.18
C LEU A 265 2.75 10.62 13.90
N MET A 266 3.65 10.89 14.84
CA MET A 266 4.28 9.84 15.65
C MET A 266 3.27 9.14 16.56
N TYR A 267 2.34 9.86 17.19
CA TYR A 267 1.30 9.24 18.00
C TYR A 267 0.32 8.40 17.16
N ILE A 268 0.00 8.84 15.94
CA ILE A 268 -0.77 8.03 15.00
C ILE A 268 0.01 6.75 14.64
N LEU A 269 1.29 6.87 14.31
CA LEU A 269 2.16 5.73 14.02
C LEU A 269 2.25 4.76 15.21
N ALA A 270 2.36 5.29 16.43
CA ALA A 270 2.37 4.51 17.65
C ALA A 270 1.06 3.73 17.84
N GLY A 271 -0.08 4.41 17.66
CA GLY A 271 -1.39 3.76 17.72
C GLY A 271 -1.52 2.62 16.72
N ILE A 272 -1.09 2.84 15.47
CA ILE A 272 -1.07 1.80 14.43
C ILE A 272 -0.15 0.64 14.83
N ALA A 273 1.07 0.93 15.30
CA ALA A 273 2.04 -0.09 15.71
C ALA A 273 1.51 -0.94 16.87
N LEU A 274 0.87 -0.31 17.86
CA LEU A 274 0.24 -0.99 18.99
C LEU A 274 -0.91 -1.89 18.55
N LEU A 275 -1.80 -1.39 17.67
CA LEU A 275 -2.91 -2.17 17.14
C LEU A 275 -2.43 -3.39 16.34
N ILE A 276 -1.42 -3.21 15.48
CA ILE A 276 -0.78 -4.32 14.76
C ILE A 276 -0.16 -5.31 15.74
N GLY A 277 0.56 -4.83 16.76
CA GLY A 277 1.16 -5.66 17.79
C GLY A 277 0.14 -6.53 18.53
N LEU A 278 -0.97 -5.93 18.96
CA LEU A 278 -2.08 -6.64 19.61
C LEU A 278 -2.72 -7.68 18.69
N TYR A 279 -2.97 -7.32 17.42
CA TYR A 279 -3.52 -8.24 16.43
C TYR A 279 -2.60 -9.46 16.21
N LEU A 280 -1.30 -9.23 16.01
CA LEU A 280 -0.33 -10.31 15.82
C LEU A 280 -0.22 -11.22 17.03
N LEU A 281 -0.29 -10.67 18.25
CA LEU A 281 -0.32 -11.49 19.46
C LEU A 281 -1.60 -12.32 19.56
N ALA A 282 -2.76 -11.75 19.21
CA ALA A 282 -4.03 -12.47 19.19
C ALA A 282 -3.98 -13.64 18.18
N GLU A 283 -3.48 -13.39 16.96
CA GLU A 283 -3.27 -14.43 15.95
C GLU A 283 -2.24 -15.48 16.40
N GLY A 284 -1.14 -15.06 17.02
CA GLY A 284 -0.14 -15.96 17.59
C GLY A 284 -0.74 -16.88 18.67
N MET A 285 -1.56 -16.33 19.57
CA MET A 285 -2.29 -17.12 20.56
C MET A 285 -3.30 -18.08 19.92
N ALA A 286 -4.03 -17.62 18.91
CA ALA A 286 -4.98 -18.46 18.17
C ALA A 286 -4.28 -19.63 17.46
N LEU A 287 -3.14 -19.36 16.80
CA LEU A 287 -2.32 -20.39 16.15
C LEU A 287 -1.80 -21.41 17.18
N ARG A 288 -1.27 -20.94 18.31
CA ARG A 288 -0.81 -21.81 19.41
C ARG A 288 -1.92 -22.70 19.96
N LYS A 289 -3.15 -22.17 20.08
CA LYS A 289 -4.31 -22.94 20.53
C LYS A 289 -4.66 -24.05 19.53
N ARG A 290 -4.61 -23.76 18.23
CA ARG A 290 -4.89 -24.73 17.15
C ARG A 290 -3.85 -25.84 17.09
N MET A 291 -2.56 -25.51 17.25
CA MET A 291 -1.47 -26.51 17.30
C MET A 291 -1.60 -27.48 18.48
N ARG A 292 -2.37 -27.11 19.53
CA ARG A 292 -2.61 -27.93 20.72
C ARG A 292 -3.97 -28.63 20.69
N ALA A 293 -4.84 -28.32 19.74
CA ALA A 293 -6.12 -28.97 19.61
C ALA A 293 -5.90 -30.37 19.01
N PRO A 294 -6.50 -31.44 19.57
CA PRO A 294 -6.45 -32.75 18.95
C PRO A 294 -7.10 -32.69 17.56
N SER A 295 -6.43 -33.26 16.54
CA SER A 295 -7.03 -33.38 15.21
C SER A 295 -8.38 -34.12 15.31
N PRO A 296 -9.46 -33.62 14.68
CA PRO A 296 -10.67 -34.41 14.54
C PRO A 296 -10.31 -35.64 13.69
N LEU A 297 -10.47 -36.81 14.29
CA LEU A 297 -10.44 -38.11 13.62
C LEU A 297 -11.58 -38.21 12.60
#